data_AF-A0A9D6RL17-F1
#
_entry.id   AF-A0A9D6RL17-F1
#
_cell.length_a   1.000
_cell.length_b   1.000
_cell.length_c   1.000
_cell.angle_alpha   90.00
_cell.angle_beta   90.00
_cell.angle_gamma   90.00
#
_symmetry.space_group_name_H-M   'P 1'
#
loop_
_entity.id
_entity.type
_entity.pdbx_description
1 polymer ?
#
loop_
_entity_poly.entity_id
_entity_poly.type
_entity_poly.pdbx_seq_one_letter_code
_entity_poly.pdbx_strand_id
1 'polypeptide(L)' 'WDEALDRAAEGFRKAADEHGRHSIYSIASGRTPNEACYTIGKLMRAGFGTHHVDHCART' A
#
# COMPACT_ATOMS: atom_id res chain seq x y z
N TRP A 1 -2.14 -18.93 3.64
CA TRP A 1 -2.21 -17.46 3.75
C TRP A 1 -0.87 -16.90 4.18
N ASP A 2 -0.23 -17.45 5.21
CA ASP A 2 1.07 -16.97 5.71
C ASP A 2 2.15 -16.92 4.62
N GLU A 3 2.40 -18.02 3.92
CA GLU A 3 3.39 -18.05 2.82
C GLU A 3 3.12 -16.97 1.75
N ALA A 4 1.86 -16.77 1.37
CA ALA A 4 1.50 -15.78 0.36
C ALA A 4 1.70 -14.34 0.87
N LEU A 5 1.38 -14.08 2.14
CA LEU A 5 1.56 -12.77 2.77
C LEU A 5 3.05 -12.47 3.00
N ASP A 6 3.83 -13.44 3.45
CA ASP A 6 5.28 -13.31 3.65
C ASP A 6 5.98 -12.98 2.33
N ARG A 7 5.61 -13.70 1.25
CA ARG A 7 6.17 -13.48 -0.08
C ARG A 7 5.81 -12.10 -0.63
N ALA A 8 4.59 -11.62 -0.39
CA ALA A 8 4.18 -10.27 -0.76
C ALA A 8 4.96 -9.20 0.03
N ALA A 9 5.08 -9.37 1.35
CA ALA A 9 5.81 -8.45 2.21
C ALA A 9 7.31 -8.37 1.86
N GLU A 10 7.93 -9.51 1.55
CA GLU A 10 9.31 -9.57 1.08
C GLU A 10 9.50 -8.83 -0.25
N GLY A 11 8.59 -9.03 -1.21
CA GLY A 11 8.62 -8.33 -2.48
C GLY A 11 8.52 -6.80 -2.33
N PHE A 12 7.59 -6.32 -1.49
CA PHE A 12 7.47 -4.89 -1.21
C PHE A 12 8.70 -4.32 -0.51
N ARG A 13 9.26 -5.03 0.48
CA ARG A 13 10.47 -4.60 1.17
C ARG A 13 11.66 -4.50 0.22
N LYS A 14 11.87 -5.52 -0.61
CA LYS A 14 12.93 -5.52 -1.64
C LYS A 14 12.79 -4.34 -2.60
N ALA A 15 11.58 -4.07 -3.10
CA ALA A 15 11.33 -2.94 -4.00
C ALA A 15 11.58 -1.58 -3.32
N ALA A 16 11.28 -1.45 -2.03
CA ALA A 16 11.59 -0.25 -1.26
C ALA A 16 13.09 -0.08 -1.00
N ASP A 17 13.82 -1.18 -0.75
CA ASP A 17 15.26 -1.16 -0.52
C ASP A 17 16.03 -0.82 -1.80
N GLU A 18 15.61 -1.35 -2.95
CA GLU A 18 16.29 -1.14 -4.25
C GLU A 18 15.94 0.20 -4.92
N HIS A 19 14.71 0.69 -4.75
CA HIS A 19 14.22 1.87 -5.48
C HIS A 19 13.74 3.02 -4.57
N GLY A 20 13.90 2.88 -3.26
CA GLY A 20 13.46 3.84 -2.25
C GLY A 20 11.97 3.75 -1.94
N ARG A 21 11.56 4.36 -0.82
CA ARG A 21 10.18 4.30 -0.28
C ARG A 21 9.06 4.75 -1.23
N HIS A 22 9.38 5.51 -2.28
CA HIS A 22 8.42 6.04 -3.24
C HIS A 22 8.11 5.06 -4.38
N SER A 23 8.78 3.90 -4.43
CA SER A 23 8.55 2.84 -5.43
C SER A 23 7.23 2.08 -5.22
N ILE A 24 6.59 2.23 -4.06
CA ILE A 24 5.33 1.57 -3.72
C ILE A 24 4.18 2.56 -3.83
N TYR A 25 3.10 2.12 -4.49
CA TYR A 25 1.87 2.87 -4.67
C TYR A 25 0.66 1.98 -4.39
N SER A 26 -0.43 2.57 -3.91
CA SER A 26 -1.67 1.85 -3.63
C SER A 26 -2.90 2.58 -4.15
N ILE A 27 -3.95 1.83 -4.46
CA ILE A 27 -5.25 2.36 -4.88
C ILE A 27 -6.30 1.87 -3.90
N ALA A 28 -6.95 2.80 -3.21
CA ALA A 28 -8.13 2.52 -2.40
C ALA A 28 -9.38 2.44 -3.29
N SER A 29 -10.30 1.54 -2.94
CA SER A 29 -11.54 1.33 -3.69
C SER A 29 -12.73 2.00 -3.02
N GLY A 30 -13.46 2.83 -3.77
CA GLY A 30 -14.72 3.42 -3.33
C GLY A 30 -15.86 2.40 -3.19
N ARG A 31 -15.63 1.13 -3.53
CA ARG A 31 -16.56 0.03 -3.27
C ARG A 31 -16.33 -0.65 -1.92
N THR A 32 -15.32 -0.20 -1.16
CA THR A 32 -15.01 -0.72 0.17
C THR A 32 -15.42 0.28 1.26
N PRO A 33 -15.66 -0.17 2.51
CA PRO A 33 -15.96 0.72 3.62
C PRO A 33 -14.83 1.72 3.90
N ASN A 34 -15.17 2.82 4.58
CA ASN A 34 -14.20 3.87 4.92
C ASN A 34 -13.02 3.33 5.76
N GLU A 35 -13.25 2.33 6.59
CA GLU A 35 -12.25 1.66 7.41
C GLU A 35 -11.17 0.96 6.56
N ALA A 36 -11.56 0.36 5.43
CA ALA A 36 -10.62 -0.26 4.50
C ALA A 36 -9.76 0.80 3.80
N CYS A 37 -10.38 1.89 3.34
CA CYS A 37 -9.66 3.04 2.79
C CYS A 37 -8.69 3.67 3.80
N TYR A 38 -9.12 3.81 5.06
CA TYR A 38 -8.27 4.27 6.15
C TYR A 38 -7.09 3.32 6.40
N THR A 39 -7.32 2.01 6.39
CA THR A 39 -6.28 1.00 6.61
C THR A 39 -5.20 1.06 5.53
N ILE A 40 -5.58 1.16 4.25
CA ILE A 40 -4.63 1.37 3.15
C ILE A 40 -3.88 2.70 3.31
N GLY A 41 -4.60 3.77 3.65
CA GLY A 41 -4.01 5.08 3.89
C GLY A 41 -2.98 5.07 5.03
N LYS A 42 -3.25 4.32 6.10
CA LYS A 42 -2.34 4.12 7.24
C LYS A 42 -1.15 3.24 6.85
N LEU A 43 -1.36 2.15 6.13
CA LEU A 43 -0.28 1.27 5.66
C LEU A 43 0.74 2.05 4.82
N MET A 44 0.27 2.86 3.86
CA MET A 44 1.17 3.64 3.00
C MET A 44 1.90 4.74 3.77
N ARG A 45 1.18 5.53 4.58
CA ARG A 45 1.75 6.70 5.24
C ARG A 45 2.57 6.35 6.48
N ALA A 46 2.06 5.46 7.33
CA ALA A 46 2.72 5.08 8.58
C ALA A 46 3.61 3.84 8.45
N GLY A 47 3.23 2.88 7.59
CA GLY A 47 4.03 1.68 7.34
C GLY A 47 5.18 1.94 6.37
N PHE A 48 4.88 2.41 5.16
CA PHE A 48 5.88 2.66 4.11
C PHE A 48 6.46 4.09 4.09
N GLY A 49 5.88 5.03 4.85
CA GLY A 49 6.38 6.41 4.90
C GLY A 49 6.19 7.19 3.59
N THR A 50 5.20 6.83 2.77
CA THR A 50 4.93 7.47 1.48
C THR A 50 3.49 7.99 1.39
N HIS A 51 3.30 9.06 0.62
CA HIS A 51 1.99 9.63 0.31
C HIS A 51 1.41 9.11 -1.01
N HIS A 52 2.06 8.11 -1.62
CA HIS A 52 1.67 7.47 -2.88
C HIS A 52 0.47 6.53 -2.68
N VAL A 53 -0.70 7.14 -2.48
CA VAL A 53 -1.98 6.45 -2.36
C VAL A 53 -3.04 7.25 -3.08
N ASP A 54 -3.89 6.55 -3.80
CA ASP A 54 -4.96 7.16 -4.59
C ASP A 54 -6.29 6.45 -4.40
N HIS A 55 -7.32 6.92 -5.09
CA HIS A 55 -8.67 6.41 -4.97
C HIS A 55 -9.33 6.24 -6.35
N CYS A 56 -10.04 5.14 -6.56
CA CYS A 56 -10.61 4.80 -7.87
C CYS A 56 -11.64 5.82 -8.40
N ALA A 57 -12.20 6.68 -7.55
CA ALA A 57 -13.15 7.73 -7.96
C ALA A 57 -12.49 9.07 -8.30
N ARG A 58 -11.15 9.14 -8.36
CA ARG A 58 -10.45 10.29 -8.95
C ARG A 58 -10.44 10.12 -10.47
N THR A 59 -11.41 10.76 -11.13
CA THR A 59 -11.36 11.11 -12.56
C THR A 59 -10.55 12.38 -12.78
#